data_AF-A0A179SM08-F1
#
_entry.id   AF-A0A179SM08-F1
#
_cell.length_a   1.000
_cell.length_b   1.000
_cell.length_c   1.000
_cell.angle_alpha   90.00
_cell.angle_beta   90.00
_cell.angle_gamma   90.00
#
_symmetry.space_group_name_H-M   'P 1'
#
loop_
_entity.id
_entity.type
_entity.pdbx_description
1 polymer ?
#
loop_
_entity_poly.entity_id
_entity_poly.type
_entity_poly.pdbx_seq_one_letter_code
_entity_poly.pdbx_strand_id
1 'polypeptide(L)'
;MHRRERLRSEAEARGQAALEQALTLAFWDALERGPLPPMAALEAAARTVGALYRQIASLHGPSPRCGCGWSPEPDEDLIRLEAMLAATLVERPRPALADLPVQGRA
;
A
#
# COMPACT_ATOMS: atom_id res chain seq x y z
N MET A 1 -28.72 -4.86 2.48
CA MET A 1 -27.59 -5.05 1.54
C MET A 1 -26.37 -4.23 1.96
N HIS A 2 -26.52 -2.92 2.20
CA HIS A 2 -25.45 -1.99 2.59
C HIS A 2 -24.58 -2.35 3.82
N ARG A 3 -25.12 -3.03 4.84
CA ARG A 3 -24.33 -3.42 6.02
C ARG A 3 -23.25 -4.46 5.69
N ARG A 4 -23.51 -5.41 4.79
CA ARG A 4 -22.54 -6.46 4.43
C ARG A 4 -21.43 -5.92 3.54
N GLU A 5 -21.76 -5.02 2.63
CA GLU A 5 -20.79 -4.30 1.77
C GLU A 5 -19.88 -3.42 2.62
N ARG A 6 -20.44 -2.69 3.59
CA ARG A 6 -19.64 -1.88 4.51
C ARG A 6 -18.66 -2.72 5.34
N LEU A 7 -19.11 -3.84 5.90
CA LEU A 7 -18.23 -4.75 6.67
C LEU A 7 -17.11 -5.35 5.81
N ARG A 8 -17.36 -5.63 4.53
CA ARG A 8 -16.34 -6.10 3.58
C ARG A 8 -15.32 -5.00 3.29
N SER A 9 -15.78 -3.79 3.00
CA SER A 9 -14.90 -2.63 2.75
C SER A 9 -14.03 -2.30 3.98
N GLU A 10 -14.58 -2.36 5.19
CA GLU A 10 -13.81 -2.18 6.42
C GLU A 10 -12.76 -3.29 6.62
N ALA A 11 -13.06 -4.54 6.25
CA ALA A 11 -12.11 -5.64 6.31
C ALA A 11 -10.99 -5.48 5.28
N GLU A 12 -11.30 -5.07 4.05
CA GLU A 12 -10.32 -4.73 3.01
C GLU A 12 -9.41 -3.58 3.46
N ALA A 13 -9.97 -2.50 4.00
CA ALA A 13 -9.20 -1.37 4.51
C ALA A 13 -8.24 -1.78 5.64
N ARG A 14 -8.68 -2.64 6.57
CA ARG A 14 -7.80 -3.19 7.62
C ARG A 14 -6.70 -4.07 7.05
N GLY A 15 -7.02 -4.92 6.06
CA GLY A 15 -6.03 -5.76 5.39
C GLY A 15 -4.98 -4.93 4.66
N GLN A 16 -5.40 -3.88 3.97
CA GLN A 16 -4.53 -2.93 3.31
C GLN A 16 -3.60 -2.23 4.31
N ALA A 17 -4.14 -1.65 5.38
CA ALA A 17 -3.35 -0.97 6.41
C ALA A 17 -2.31 -1.90 7.08
N ALA A 18 -2.68 -3.16 7.32
CA ALA A 18 -1.77 -4.15 7.88
C ALA A 18 -0.61 -4.48 6.91
N LEU A 19 -0.89 -4.58 5.60
CA LEU A 19 0.13 -4.80 4.58
C LEU A 19 1.08 -3.60 4.45
N GLU A 20 0.53 -2.38 4.40
CA GLU A 20 1.30 -1.14 4.34
C GLU A 20 2.23 -0.99 5.56
N GLN A 21 1.73 -1.30 6.75
CA GLN A 21 2.53 -1.31 7.97
C GLN A 21 3.67 -2.35 7.91
N ALA A 22 3.36 -3.59 7.49
CA ALA A 22 4.37 -4.64 7.38
C ALA A 22 5.49 -4.28 6.38
N LEU A 23 5.14 -3.70 5.24
CA LEU A 23 6.10 -3.23 4.23
C LEU A 23 6.96 -2.09 4.77
N THR A 24 6.36 -1.14 5.48
CA THR A 24 7.06 -0.01 6.09
C THR A 24 8.09 -0.48 7.12
N LEU A 25 7.70 -1.41 8.00
CA LEU A 25 8.59 -1.97 9.01
C LEU A 25 9.75 -2.73 8.36
N ALA A 26 9.46 -3.59 7.38
CA ALA A 26 10.50 -4.34 6.67
C ALA A 26 11.48 -3.43 5.93
N PHE A 27 10.99 -2.32 5.34
CA PHE A 27 11.84 -1.35 4.65
C PHE A 27 12.82 -0.67 5.61
N TRP A 28 12.35 -0.18 6.76
CA TRP A 28 13.21 0.49 7.74
C TRP A 28 14.18 -0.47 8.42
N ASP A 29 13.72 -1.67 8.76
CA ASP A 29 14.55 -2.72 9.32
C ASP A 29 15.70 -3.12 8.39
N ALA A 30 15.47 -3.16 7.07
CA ALA A 30 16.53 -3.40 6.10
C ALA A 30 17.56 -2.26 6.05
N LEU A 31 17.12 -1.00 6.11
CA LEU A 31 18.00 0.17 6.09
C LEU A 31 18.80 0.37 7.37
N GLU A 32 18.27 -0.05 8.52
CA GLU A 32 19.00 -0.04 9.78
C GLU A 32 20.22 -0.98 9.73
N ARG A 33 20.08 -2.13 9.07
CA ARG A 33 21.15 -3.12 8.89
C ARG A 33 22.15 -2.74 7.78
N GLY A 34 21.70 -1.97 6.79
CA GLY A 34 22.48 -1.60 5.62
C GLY A 34 21.98 -0.29 5.00
N PRO A 35 22.52 0.86 5.43
CA PRO A 35 22.04 2.15 4.96
C PRO A 35 22.31 2.33 3.47
N LEU A 36 21.32 2.88 2.77
CA LEU A 36 21.38 3.21 1.35
C LEU A 36 21.07 4.69 1.13
N PRO A 37 21.57 5.30 0.03
CA PRO A 37 21.04 6.57 -0.42
C PRO A 37 19.51 6.49 -0.58
N PRO A 38 18.74 7.55 -0.22
CA PRO A 38 17.28 7.48 -0.22
C PRO A 38 16.67 6.98 -1.53
N MET A 39 17.15 7.52 -2.66
CA MET A 39 16.66 7.10 -3.97
C MET A 39 17.02 5.65 -4.31
N ALA A 40 18.19 5.16 -3.91
CA ALA A 40 18.57 3.77 -4.13
C ALA A 40 17.67 2.79 -3.35
N ALA A 41 17.28 3.17 -2.13
CA ALA A 41 16.32 2.41 -1.32
C ALA A 41 14.92 2.38 -1.96
N LEU A 42 14.42 3.55 -2.40
CA LEU A 42 13.12 3.67 -3.06
C LEU A 42 13.08 2.90 -4.39
N GLU A 43 14.14 2.95 -5.19
CA GLU A 43 14.25 2.15 -6.41
C GLU A 43 14.27 0.64 -6.13
N ALA A 44 14.92 0.20 -5.05
CA ALA A 44 14.90 -1.20 -4.64
C ALA A 44 13.49 -1.64 -4.22
N ALA A 45 12.76 -0.79 -3.49
CA ALA A 45 11.36 -1.03 -3.15
C ALA A 45 10.48 -1.11 -4.41
N ALA A 46 10.63 -0.17 -5.35
CA ALA A 46 9.89 -0.17 -6.61
C ALA A 46 10.14 -1.43 -7.45
N ARG A 47 11.41 -1.86 -7.56
CA ARG A 47 11.77 -3.13 -8.24
C ARG A 47 11.12 -4.34 -7.56
N THR A 48 11.05 -4.33 -6.24
CA THR A 48 10.40 -5.40 -5.45
C THR A 48 8.89 -5.43 -5.71
N VAL A 49 8.22 -4.28 -5.68
CA VAL A 49 6.79 -4.17 -6.02
C VAL A 49 6.54 -4.65 -7.45
N GLY A 50 7.35 -4.27 -8.43
CA GLY A 50 7.24 -4.75 -9.81
C GLY A 50 7.45 -6.27 -9.93
N ALA A 51 8.33 -6.88 -9.12
CA ALA A 51 8.49 -8.32 -9.07
C ALA A 51 7.28 -9.03 -8.43
N LEU A 52 6.68 -8.44 -7.39
CA LEU A 52 5.45 -8.95 -6.77
C LEU A 52 4.27 -8.85 -7.74
N TYR A 53 4.14 -7.72 -8.47
CA TYR A 53 3.13 -7.56 -9.51
C TYR A 53 3.18 -8.71 -10.52
N ARG A 54 4.36 -9.02 -11.07
CA ARG A 54 4.50 -10.14 -12.03
C ARG A 54 4.11 -11.49 -11.42
N GLN A 55 4.46 -11.72 -10.15
CA GLN A 55 4.08 -12.95 -9.46
C GLN A 55 2.56 -13.05 -9.31
N ILE A 56 1.90 -11.99 -8.85
CA ILE A 56 0.44 -11.96 -8.69
C ILE A 56 -0.24 -12.09 -10.07
N ALA A 57 0.21 -11.34 -11.07
CA ALA A 57 -0.31 -11.40 -12.42
C ALA A 57 -0.23 -12.82 -13.02
N SER A 58 0.86 -13.55 -12.76
CA SER A 58 1.02 -14.93 -13.22
C SER A 58 -0.04 -15.89 -12.66
N LEU A 59 -0.61 -15.59 -11.48
CA LEU A 59 -1.70 -16.37 -10.87
C LEU A 59 -3.08 -16.07 -11.50
N HIS A 60 -3.18 -15.00 -12.26
CA HIS A 60 -4.41 -14.46 -12.88
C HIS A 60 -4.39 -14.51 -14.41
N GLY A 61 -3.45 -15.26 -15.00
CA GLY A 61 -3.35 -15.48 -16.45
C GLY A 61 -4.52 -16.29 -17.04
N PRO A 62 -4.39 -16.82 -18.27
CA PRO A 62 -5.49 -17.45 -19.03
C PRO A 62 -6.20 -18.63 -18.34
N SER A 63 -5.56 -19.24 -17.35
CA SER A 63 -6.17 -20.24 -16.46
C SER A 63 -6.01 -19.76 -15.02
N PRO A 64 -6.85 -18.80 -14.59
CA PRO A 64 -6.65 -18.12 -13.33
C PRO A 64 -6.85 -19.10 -12.18
N ARG A 65 -5.89 -19.13 -11.25
CA ARG A 65 -6.01 -19.92 -10.00
C ARG A 65 -6.77 -19.15 -8.93
N CYS A 66 -6.96 -17.85 -9.14
CA CYS A 66 -7.63 -16.92 -8.24
C CYS A 66 -8.98 -16.50 -8.84
N GLY A 67 -10.05 -16.56 -8.02
CA GLY A 67 -11.40 -16.15 -8.42
C GLY A 67 -11.76 -14.71 -8.06
N CYS A 68 -10.78 -13.83 -7.80
CA CYS A 68 -11.03 -12.46 -7.34
C CYS A 68 -11.55 -11.50 -8.43
N GLY A 69 -11.46 -11.88 -9.71
CA GLY A 69 -11.95 -11.10 -10.84
C GLY A 69 -11.01 -10.01 -11.34
N TRP A 70 -9.83 -9.85 -10.76
CA TRP A 70 -8.79 -8.97 -11.30
C TRP A 70 -8.13 -9.61 -12.52
N SER A 71 -8.05 -8.87 -13.63
CA SER A 71 -7.31 -9.21 -14.84
C SER A 71 -6.11 -8.26 -14.93
N PRO A 72 -4.87 -8.76 -14.98
CA PRO A 72 -3.70 -7.89 -15.07
C PRO A 72 -3.68 -7.12 -16.39
N GLU A 73 -3.59 -5.80 -16.30
CA GLU A 73 -3.45 -4.90 -17.46
C GLU A 73 -2.29 -3.94 -17.18
N PRO A 74 -1.05 -4.29 -17.58
CA PRO A 74 0.15 -3.60 -17.10
C PRO A 74 0.13 -2.08 -17.27
N ASP A 75 -0.37 -1.57 -18.41
CA ASP A 75 -0.39 -0.14 -18.67
C ASP A 75 -1.36 0.60 -17.74
N GLU A 76 -2.58 0.08 -17.55
CA GLU A 76 -3.57 0.66 -16.64
C GLU A 76 -3.18 0.50 -15.16
N ASP A 77 -2.63 -0.66 -14.82
CA ASP A 77 -2.18 -0.96 -13.46
C ASP A 77 -1.01 -0.05 -13.06
N LEU A 78 -0.05 0.19 -13.94
CA LEU A 78 1.07 1.10 -13.68
C LEU A 78 0.58 2.54 -13.47
N ILE A 79 -0.35 3.03 -14.30
CA ILE A 79 -0.96 4.36 -14.12
C ILE A 79 -1.64 4.45 -12.74
N ARG A 80 -2.36 3.40 -12.32
CA ARG A 80 -3.00 3.36 -11.00
C ARG A 80 -1.95 3.42 -9.88
N LEU A 81 -0.86 2.66 -9.99
CA LEU A 81 0.22 2.65 -8.98
C LEU A 81 0.93 4.01 -8.91
N GLU A 82 1.22 4.64 -10.05
CA GLU A 82 1.79 5.99 -10.12
C GLU A 82 0.86 7.02 -9.48
N ALA A 83 -0.45 6.94 -9.75
CA ALA A 83 -1.44 7.82 -9.15
C ALA A 83 -1.50 7.67 -7.63
N MET A 84 -1.38 6.44 -7.09
CA MET A 84 -1.33 6.23 -5.64
C MET A 84 -0.06 6.81 -5.02
N LEU A 85 1.09 6.61 -5.66
CA LEU A 85 2.33 7.25 -5.21
C LEU A 85 2.19 8.77 -5.19
N ALA A 86 1.69 9.36 -6.27
CA ALA A 86 1.47 10.81 -6.36
C ALA A 86 0.50 11.31 -5.28
N ALA A 87 -0.57 10.58 -5.00
CA ALA A 87 -1.52 10.93 -3.95
C ALA A 87 -0.86 10.98 -2.57
N THR A 88 -0.05 9.97 -2.21
CA THR A 88 0.64 9.93 -0.91
C THR A 88 1.66 11.06 -0.71
N LEU A 89 2.24 11.58 -1.80
CA LEU A 89 3.13 12.74 -1.73
C LEU A 89 2.39 14.06 -1.45
N VAL A 90 1.11 14.14 -1.82
CA VAL A 90 0.25 15.33 -1.63
C VAL A 90 -0.50 15.28 -0.30
N GLU A 91 -0.74 14.10 0.25
CA GLU A 91 -1.40 13.92 1.54
C GLU A 91 -0.64 14.63 2.66
N ARG A 92 -1.29 15.62 3.28
CA ARG A 92 -0.76 16.25 4.50
C ARG A 92 -0.92 15.27 5.66
N PRO A 93 0.12 15.09 6.50
CA PRO A 93 -0.02 14.37 7.75
C PRO A 93 -1.20 14.96 8.53
N ARG A 94 -2.20 14.12 8.83
CA ARG A 94 -3.29 14.55 9.71
C ARG A 94 -2.66 14.71 11.10
N PRO A 95 -2.77 15.87 11.76
CA PRO A 95 -2.24 16.03 13.11
C PRO A 95 -2.83 14.93 14.00
N ALA A 96 -1.98 14.24 14.76
CA ALA A 96 -2.46 13.22 15.67
C ALA A 96 -3.35 13.90 16.72
N LEU A 97 -4.28 13.15 17.31
CA LEU A 97 -5.08 13.68 18.43
C LEU A 97 -4.19 14.15 19.60
N ALA A 98 -2.97 13.60 19.71
CA ALA A 98 -1.95 14.02 20.66
C ALA A 98 -1.34 15.41 20.34
N ASP A 99 -1.42 15.87 19.09
CA ASP A 99 -0.87 17.15 18.63
C ASP A 99 -1.90 18.29 18.73
N LEU A 100 -3.15 17.98 19.10
CA LEU A 100 -4.21 18.97 19.25
C LEU A 100 -4.14 19.61 20.66
N PRO A 101 -4.16 20.95 20.77
CA PRO A 101 -4.16 21.62 22.07
C PRO A 101 -5.45 21.27 22.85
N VAL A 102 -5.31 20.90 24.13
CA VAL A 102 -6.45 20.65 25.02
C VAL A 102 -7.19 21.96 25.29
N GLN A 103 -8.43 22.07 24.80
CA GLN A 103 -9.27 23.28 24.89
C GLN A 103 -10.22 23.31 26.11
N GLY A 104 -10.02 22.46 27.10
CA GLY A 104 -10.88 22.44 28.29
C GLY A 104 -10.17 21.93 29.53
N ARG A 105 -10.43 22.58 30.66
CA ARG A 105 -10.11 22.07 32.01
C ARG A 105 -11.41 22.16 32.82
N ALA A 106 -11.75 21.09 33.54
CA ALA A 106 -12.88 21.03 34.45
C ALA A 106 -12.56 21.73 35.77
#